data_AF-A0A1H3XW97-F1
#
_entry.id   AF-A0A1H3XW97-F1
#
_cell.length_a   1.000
_cell.length_b   1.000
_cell.length_c   1.000
_cell.angle_alpha   90.00
_cell.angle_beta   90.00
_cell.angle_gamma   90.00
#
_symmetry.space_group_name_H-M   'P 1'
#
loop_
_entity.id
_entity.type
_entity.pdbx_description
1 polymer ?
#
loop_
_entity_poly.entity_id
_entity_poly.type
_entity_poly.pdbx_seq_one_letter_code
_entity_poly.pdbx_strand_id
1 'polypeptide(L)'
;MLEIVKESLLVLGRISTIVPLMLITAIFMGKRAIGELPIFDLLIILTLGSVVGADIADPSVNHIPTAVAIIALGLSQKLVAKLKISSRSFGRWITFKPTVVIQNGKFINENMEKIHYSIDNVLQMLREKDVFDIKEVQTAIVEANGELSILKHARHQTVTRQDMNIIPYSSDIALPIIIEGDISREVLSYFGVKAVWVRRQLVKNGVKDINDVFYASLNRELELHYTLKSEVEHTIPPVQH
;
A
#
# COMPACT_ATOMS: atom_id res chain seq x y z
N MET A 1 29.38 -32.60 -10.92
CA MET A 1 29.84 -31.31 -10.35
C MET A 1 29.84 -30.21 -11.41
N LEU A 2 30.49 -30.40 -12.57
CA LEU A 2 30.56 -29.37 -13.62
C LEU A 2 29.20 -28.99 -14.24
N GLU A 3 28.30 -29.96 -14.44
CA GLU A 3 26.94 -29.72 -14.97
C GLU A 3 26.08 -28.90 -14.01
N ILE A 4 26.07 -29.26 -12.73
CA ILE A 4 25.37 -28.51 -11.68
C ILE A 4 25.87 -27.06 -11.62
N VAL A 5 27.18 -26.84 -11.73
CA VAL A 5 27.76 -25.48 -11.76
C VAL A 5 27.30 -24.71 -13.00
N LYS A 6 27.28 -25.35 -14.18
CA LYS A 6 26.82 -24.74 -15.43
C LYS A 6 25.34 -24.36 -15.37
N GLU A 7 24.49 -25.26 -14.88
CA GLU A 7 23.06 -25.00 -14.69
C GLU A 7 22.83 -23.88 -13.68
N SER A 8 23.55 -23.90 -12.56
CA SER A 8 23.48 -22.84 -11.55
C SER A 8 23.90 -21.47 -12.10
N LEU A 9 24.97 -21.42 -12.90
CA LEU A 9 25.42 -20.19 -13.56
C LEU A 9 24.39 -19.67 -14.58
N LEU A 10 23.74 -20.57 -15.31
CA LEU A 10 22.70 -20.20 -16.27
C LEU A 10 21.47 -19.64 -15.55
N VAL A 11 21.05 -20.25 -14.44
CA VAL A 11 19.97 -19.73 -13.59
C VAL A 11 20.31 -18.34 -13.05
N LEU A 12 21.53 -18.12 -12.56
CA LEU A 12 21.97 -16.80 -12.11
C LEU A 12 21.93 -15.75 -13.24
N GLY A 13 22.32 -16.14 -14.46
CA GLY A 13 22.21 -15.27 -15.64
C GLY A 13 20.77 -14.92 -16.02
N ARG A 14 19.83 -15.86 -15.84
CA ARG A 14 18.40 -15.59 -16.05
C ARG A 14 17.83 -14.67 -14.98
N ILE A 15 18.17 -14.90 -13.71
CA ILE A 15 17.73 -14.03 -12.61
C ILE A 15 18.20 -12.59 -12.83
N SER A 16 19.46 -12.40 -13.21
CA SER A 16 20.04 -11.07 -13.41
C SER A 16 19.43 -10.29 -14.58
N THR A 17 18.75 -10.97 -15.51
CA THR A 17 18.11 -10.36 -16.68
C THR A 17 16.60 -10.23 -16.53
N ILE A 18 15.91 -11.29 -16.06
CA ILE A 18 14.45 -11.35 -16.00
C ILE A 18 13.88 -10.54 -14.84
N VAL A 19 14.55 -10.51 -13.68
CA VAL A 19 14.04 -9.81 -12.49
C VAL A 19 14.05 -8.30 -12.70
N PRO A 20 15.12 -7.67 -13.23
CA PRO A 20 15.08 -6.25 -13.59
C PRO A 20 14.01 -5.93 -14.65
N LEU A 21 13.83 -6.79 -15.66
CA LEU A 21 12.77 -6.61 -16.66
C LEU A 21 11.37 -6.67 -16.04
N MET A 22 11.13 -7.63 -15.15
CA MET A 22 9.88 -7.74 -14.39
C MET A 22 9.64 -6.49 -13.54
N LEU A 23 10.68 -5.98 -12.86
CA LEU A 23 10.59 -4.76 -12.06
C LEU A 23 10.24 -3.54 -12.92
N ILE A 24 10.92 -3.34 -14.05
CA ILE A 24 10.63 -2.24 -14.98
C ILE A 24 9.17 -2.33 -15.48
N THR A 25 8.73 -3.54 -15.82
CA THR A 25 7.35 -3.78 -16.27
C THR A 25 6.34 -3.49 -15.17
N ALA A 26 6.60 -3.92 -13.93
CA ALA A 26 5.75 -3.65 -12.77
C ALA A 26 5.66 -2.14 -12.47
N ILE A 27 6.78 -1.41 -12.54
CA ILE A 27 6.80 0.05 -12.38
C ILE A 27 5.96 0.71 -13.47
N PHE A 28 6.04 0.24 -14.73
CA PHE A 28 5.26 0.75 -15.85
C PHE A 28 3.75 0.54 -15.69
N MET A 29 3.34 -0.58 -15.08
CA MET A 29 1.94 -0.89 -14.77
C MET A 29 1.35 0.11 -13.74
N GLY A 30 2.20 0.72 -12.92
CA GLY A 30 1.87 1.84 -12.02
C GLY A 30 1.67 1.43 -10.55
N LYS A 31 1.37 2.42 -9.70
CA LYS A 31 1.17 2.21 -8.26
C LYS A 31 -0.23 1.62 -8.02
N ARG A 32 -0.32 0.41 -7.47
CA ARG A 32 -1.54 -0.17 -6.90
C ARG A 32 -1.19 -0.84 -5.58
N ALA A 33 -2.03 -0.64 -4.56
CA ALA A 33 -1.85 -1.32 -3.28
C ALA A 33 -2.10 -2.81 -3.48
N ILE A 34 -1.18 -3.67 -3.02
CA ILE A 34 -1.25 -5.12 -3.19
C ILE A 34 -2.49 -5.71 -2.48
N GLY A 35 -2.98 -5.06 -1.42
CA GLY A 35 -4.14 -5.50 -0.64
C GLY A 35 -5.53 -5.20 -1.23
N GLU A 36 -5.63 -4.35 -2.25
CA GLU A 36 -6.93 -3.95 -2.84
C GLU A 36 -6.98 -4.19 -4.35
N LEU A 37 -6.27 -5.21 -4.83
CA LEU A 37 -6.19 -5.49 -6.25
C LEU A 37 -7.51 -6.08 -6.76
N PRO A 38 -8.13 -5.46 -7.79
CA PRO A 38 -9.17 -6.12 -8.57
C PRO A 38 -8.69 -7.49 -9.08
N ILE A 39 -9.62 -8.44 -9.21
CA ILE A 39 -9.32 -9.82 -9.64
C ILE A 39 -8.47 -9.90 -10.91
N PHE A 40 -8.72 -9.01 -11.89
CA PHE A 40 -7.89 -8.95 -13.09
C PHE A 40 -6.41 -8.66 -12.80
N ASP A 41 -6.11 -7.76 -11.86
CA ASP A 41 -4.73 -7.42 -11.51
C ASP A 41 -4.05 -8.56 -10.78
N LEU A 42 -4.79 -9.25 -9.91
CA LEU A 42 -4.32 -10.46 -9.25
C LEU A 42 -3.94 -11.52 -10.29
N LEU A 43 -4.79 -11.76 -11.30
CA LEU A 43 -4.49 -12.70 -12.39
C LEU A 43 -3.22 -12.32 -13.16
N ILE A 44 -3.01 -11.04 -13.45
CA ILE A 44 -1.79 -10.59 -14.14
C ILE A 44 -0.55 -10.83 -13.27
N ILE A 45 -0.58 -10.52 -11.98
CA ILE A 45 0.55 -10.74 -11.08
C ILE A 45 0.86 -12.23 -10.93
N LEU A 46 -0.17 -13.07 -10.75
CA LEU A 46 0.00 -14.53 -10.66
C LEU A 46 0.59 -15.10 -11.96
N THR A 47 0.08 -14.66 -13.12
CA THR A 47 0.58 -15.10 -14.42
C THR A 47 2.02 -14.64 -14.64
N LEU A 48 2.33 -13.38 -14.31
CA LEU A 48 3.66 -12.81 -14.42
C LEU A 48 4.67 -13.59 -13.54
N GLY A 49 4.30 -13.87 -12.29
CA GLY A 49 5.10 -14.69 -11.38
C GLY A 49 5.30 -16.11 -11.88
N SER A 50 4.26 -16.74 -12.45
CA SER A 50 4.35 -18.08 -13.04
C SER A 50 5.28 -18.12 -14.25
N VAL A 51 5.22 -17.12 -15.14
CA VAL A 51 6.07 -17.04 -16.34
C VAL A 51 7.52 -16.80 -15.95
N VAL A 52 7.78 -15.87 -15.04
CA VAL A 52 9.14 -15.60 -14.51
C VAL A 52 9.69 -16.80 -13.75
N GLY A 53 8.86 -17.45 -12.93
CA GLY A 53 9.24 -18.63 -12.18
C GLY A 53 9.63 -19.80 -13.08
N ALA A 54 8.86 -20.07 -14.14
CA ALA A 54 9.18 -21.11 -15.12
C ALA A 54 10.52 -20.85 -15.82
N ASP A 55 10.79 -19.60 -16.17
CA ASP A 55 12.05 -19.20 -16.81
C ASP A 55 13.28 -19.40 -15.90
N ILE A 56 13.16 -19.02 -14.63
CA ILE A 56 14.26 -19.15 -13.66
C ILE A 56 14.47 -20.62 -13.27
N ALA A 57 13.39 -21.35 -13.02
CA ALA A 57 13.45 -22.70 -12.45
C ALA A 57 13.85 -23.77 -13.47
N ASP A 58 13.49 -23.60 -14.74
CA ASP A 58 13.74 -24.59 -15.78
C ASP A 58 14.63 -24.02 -16.91
N PRO A 59 15.94 -24.37 -16.93
CA PRO A 59 16.87 -24.03 -18.00
C PRO A 59 16.44 -24.45 -19.42
N SER A 60 15.50 -25.38 -19.56
CA SER A 60 14.97 -25.82 -20.86
C SER A 60 13.96 -24.85 -21.45
N VAL A 61 13.34 -24.01 -20.63
CA VAL A 61 12.43 -22.95 -21.08
C VAL A 61 13.21 -21.91 -21.88
N ASN A 62 12.68 -21.49 -23.03
CA ASN A 62 13.32 -20.46 -23.85
C ASN A 62 13.18 -19.08 -23.19
N HIS A 63 14.32 -18.45 -22.92
CA HIS A 63 14.37 -17.18 -22.17
C HIS A 63 13.77 -15.97 -22.90
N ILE A 64 13.97 -15.88 -24.22
CA ILE A 64 13.48 -14.74 -25.01
C ILE A 64 11.94 -14.69 -25.08
N PRO A 65 11.22 -15.80 -25.36
CA PRO A 65 9.76 -15.84 -25.25
C PRO A 65 9.23 -15.41 -23.87
N THR A 66 9.90 -15.77 -22.77
CA THR A 66 9.53 -15.30 -21.43
C THR A 66 9.57 -13.78 -21.35
N ALA A 67 10.66 -13.15 -21.80
CA ALA A 67 10.79 -11.70 -21.81
C ALA A 67 9.69 -11.02 -22.65
N VAL A 68 9.35 -11.59 -23.81
CA VAL A 68 8.23 -11.10 -24.65
C VAL A 68 6.90 -11.22 -23.92
N ALA A 69 6.66 -12.34 -23.24
CA ALA A 69 5.44 -12.55 -22.47
C ALA A 69 5.30 -11.53 -21.31
N ILE A 70 6.38 -11.23 -20.60
CA ILE A 70 6.39 -10.18 -19.54
C ILE A 70 5.97 -8.83 -20.10
N ILE A 71 6.59 -8.41 -21.22
CA ILE A 71 6.29 -7.13 -21.86
C ILE A 71 4.83 -7.11 -22.34
N ALA A 72 4.37 -8.19 -22.97
CA ALA A 72 2.99 -8.30 -23.45
C ALA A 72 1.98 -8.24 -22.29
N LEU A 73 2.25 -8.91 -21.17
CA LEU A 73 1.43 -8.85 -19.96
C LEU A 73 1.37 -7.43 -19.40
N GLY A 74 2.50 -6.74 -19.28
CA GLY A 74 2.55 -5.34 -18.85
C GLY A 74 1.76 -4.40 -19.77
N LEU A 75 1.92 -4.53 -21.09
CA LEU A 75 1.17 -3.77 -22.08
C LEU A 75 -0.34 -4.06 -22.01
N SER A 76 -0.71 -5.33 -21.86
CA SER A 76 -2.11 -5.75 -21.75
C SER A 76 -2.78 -5.15 -20.51
N GLN A 77 -2.07 -5.14 -19.36
CA GLN A 77 -2.58 -4.53 -18.15
C GLN A 77 -2.75 -3.03 -18.33
N LYS A 78 -1.79 -2.35 -18.96
CA LYS A 78 -1.87 -0.91 -19.21
C LYS A 78 -3.05 -0.56 -20.12
N LEU A 79 -3.26 -1.37 -21.15
CA LEU A 79 -4.39 -1.23 -22.06
C LEU A 79 -5.71 -1.39 -21.32
N VAL A 80 -5.85 -2.46 -20.53
CA VAL A 80 -7.06 -2.71 -19.73
C VAL A 80 -7.30 -1.58 -18.72
N ALA A 81 -6.26 -1.09 -18.06
CA ALA A 81 -6.36 0.05 -17.15
C ALA A 81 -6.88 1.31 -17.87
N LYS A 82 -6.38 1.60 -19.07
CA LYS A 82 -6.84 2.74 -19.88
C LYS A 82 -8.28 2.57 -20.35
N LEU A 83 -8.66 1.36 -20.79
CA LEU A 83 -10.02 1.04 -21.20
C LEU A 83 -11.01 1.13 -20.04
N LYS A 84 -10.62 0.69 -18.84
CA LYS A 84 -11.42 0.80 -17.61
C LYS A 84 -11.75 2.26 -17.27
N ILE A 85 -10.78 3.17 -17.43
CA ILE A 85 -10.98 4.61 -17.19
C ILE A 85 -11.87 5.22 -18.28
N SER A 86 -11.63 4.86 -19.54
CA SER A 86 -12.37 5.41 -20.69
C SER A 86 -13.83 4.95 -20.74
N SER A 87 -14.11 3.68 -20.37
CA SER A 87 -15.44 3.09 -20.44
C SER A 87 -15.88 2.53 -19.09
N ARG A 88 -16.87 3.20 -18.49
CA ARG A 88 -17.52 2.74 -17.25
C ARG A 88 -18.18 1.37 -17.41
N SER A 89 -18.66 1.00 -18.60
CA SER A 89 -19.27 -0.31 -18.84
C SER A 89 -18.22 -1.41 -18.90
N PHE A 90 -17.09 -1.18 -19.58
CA PHE A 90 -15.96 -2.11 -19.59
C PHE A 90 -15.37 -2.28 -18.19
N GLY A 91 -15.17 -1.15 -17.48
CA GLY A 91 -14.67 -1.16 -16.11
C GLY A 91 -15.54 -2.00 -15.17
N ARG A 92 -16.87 -1.91 -15.30
CA ARG A 92 -17.83 -2.70 -14.51
C ARG A 92 -17.92 -4.19 -14.90
N TRP A 93 -17.44 -4.56 -16.09
CA TRP A 93 -17.40 -5.94 -16.54
C TRP A 93 -16.13 -6.65 -16.06
N ILE A 94 -14.99 -5.96 -16.11
CA ILE A 94 -13.69 -6.52 -15.72
C ILE A 94 -13.38 -6.37 -14.23
N THR A 95 -14.08 -5.47 -13.55
CA THR A 95 -14.03 -5.28 -12.09
C THR A 95 -15.45 -5.47 -11.59
N PHE A 96 -15.66 -6.44 -10.70
CA PHE A 96 -16.97 -6.69 -10.11
C PHE A 96 -17.53 -5.38 -9.54
N LYS A 97 -18.83 -5.13 -9.73
CA LYS A 97 -19.46 -3.92 -9.20
C LYS A 97 -19.59 -4.06 -7.67
N PRO A 98 -19.28 -3.00 -6.91
CA PRO A 98 -19.65 -2.96 -5.50
C PRO A 98 -21.14 -3.25 -5.34
N THR A 99 -21.48 -4.14 -4.41
CA THR A 99 -22.84 -4.66 -4.25
C THR A 99 -23.28 -4.52 -2.80
N VAL A 100 -24.41 -3.85 -2.59
CA VAL A 100 -25.00 -3.68 -1.26
C VAL A 100 -25.58 -5.03 -0.81
N VAL A 101 -25.09 -5.57 0.29
CA VAL A 101 -25.55 -6.86 0.85
C VAL A 101 -26.40 -6.69 2.10
N ILE A 102 -26.25 -5.59 2.83
CA ILE A 102 -27.06 -5.25 4.01
C ILE A 102 -27.54 -3.80 3.89
N GLN A 103 -28.81 -3.57 4.20
CA GLN A 103 -29.39 -2.24 4.35
C GLN A 103 -30.34 -2.21 5.55
N ASN A 104 -30.15 -1.23 6.44
CA ASN A 104 -30.92 -1.04 7.67
C ASN A 104 -31.02 -2.32 8.52
N GLY A 105 -29.88 -2.98 8.75
CA GLY A 105 -29.78 -4.21 9.53
C GLY A 105 -30.46 -5.43 8.90
N LYS A 106 -30.81 -5.39 7.61
CA LYS A 106 -31.43 -6.51 6.87
C LYS A 106 -30.60 -6.90 5.67
N PHE A 107 -30.45 -8.20 5.45
CA PHE A 107 -29.81 -8.74 4.25
C PHE A 107 -30.65 -8.47 2.99
N ILE A 108 -29.98 -8.19 1.88
CA ILE A 108 -30.60 -8.08 0.55
C ILE A 108 -30.34 -9.38 -0.20
N ASN A 109 -31.25 -10.35 -0.07
CA ASN A 109 -31.07 -11.71 -0.60
C ASN A 109 -30.76 -11.72 -2.11
N GLU A 110 -31.50 -10.94 -2.90
CA GLU A 110 -31.30 -10.83 -4.35
C GLU A 110 -29.86 -10.43 -4.72
N ASN A 111 -29.25 -9.53 -3.93
CA ASN A 111 -27.89 -9.08 -4.19
C ASN A 111 -26.86 -10.11 -3.77
N MET A 112 -27.08 -10.81 -2.66
CA MET A 112 -26.21 -11.90 -2.20
C MET A 112 -26.19 -13.07 -3.19
N GLU A 113 -27.36 -13.44 -3.74
CA GLU A 113 -27.48 -14.46 -4.78
C GLU A 113 -26.71 -14.08 -6.06
N LYS A 114 -26.80 -12.81 -6.48
CA LYS A 114 -26.08 -12.29 -7.67
C LYS A 114 -24.56 -12.38 -7.55
N ILE A 115 -24.02 -12.24 -6.34
CA ILE A 115 -22.58 -12.30 -6.08
C ILE A 115 -22.12 -13.65 -5.53
N HIS A 116 -23.05 -14.61 -5.34
CA HIS A 116 -22.79 -15.93 -4.76
C HIS A 116 -22.21 -15.90 -3.33
N TYR A 117 -22.65 -14.95 -2.51
CA TYR A 117 -22.27 -14.90 -1.08
C TYR A 117 -23.32 -15.57 -0.21
N SER A 118 -22.88 -16.42 0.71
CA SER A 118 -23.74 -16.95 1.77
C SER A 118 -23.87 -15.94 2.92
N ILE A 119 -24.92 -16.13 3.74
CA ILE A 119 -25.08 -15.36 4.99
C ILE A 119 -23.85 -15.54 5.88
N ASP A 120 -23.30 -16.75 5.97
CA ASP A 120 -22.13 -17.05 6.80
C ASP A 120 -20.89 -16.26 6.36
N ASN A 121 -20.70 -16.08 5.04
CA ASN A 121 -19.60 -15.25 4.53
C ASN A 121 -19.75 -13.81 5.01
N VAL A 122 -20.93 -13.20 4.84
CA VAL A 122 -21.14 -11.80 5.24
C VAL A 122 -21.04 -11.65 6.76
N LEU A 123 -21.58 -12.59 7.54
CA LEU A 123 -21.46 -12.57 9.00
C LEU A 123 -20.00 -12.71 9.47
N GLN A 124 -19.18 -13.53 8.80
CA GLN A 124 -17.75 -13.59 9.08
C GLN A 124 -17.07 -12.25 8.82
N MET A 125 -17.33 -11.65 7.67
CA MET A 125 -16.73 -10.37 7.29
C MET A 125 -17.16 -9.22 8.20
N LEU A 126 -18.39 -9.24 8.73
CA LEU A 126 -18.82 -8.31 9.77
C LEU A 126 -17.96 -8.44 11.03
N ARG A 127 -17.66 -9.67 11.48
CA ARG A 127 -16.80 -9.91 12.66
C ARG A 127 -15.37 -9.47 12.45
N GLU A 128 -14.82 -9.63 11.24
CA GLU A 128 -13.50 -9.12 10.86
C GLU A 128 -13.41 -7.58 10.93
N LYS A 129 -14.54 -6.89 10.99
CA LYS A 129 -14.67 -5.44 11.16
C LYS A 129 -15.26 -5.05 12.53
N ASP A 130 -15.16 -5.93 13.51
CA ASP A 130 -15.67 -5.71 14.88
C ASP A 130 -17.18 -5.40 14.95
N VAL A 131 -17.97 -6.06 14.10
CA VAL A 131 -19.45 -6.01 14.12
C VAL A 131 -20.01 -7.39 14.40
N PHE A 132 -20.62 -7.54 15.58
CA PHE A 132 -21.21 -8.81 16.03
C PHE A 132 -22.74 -8.82 15.96
N ASP A 133 -23.40 -7.65 15.91
CA ASP A 133 -24.84 -7.52 15.69
C ASP A 133 -25.13 -6.80 14.37
N ILE A 134 -25.85 -7.46 13.46
CA ILE A 134 -26.28 -6.88 12.18
C ILE A 134 -27.15 -5.63 12.36
N LYS A 135 -27.85 -5.49 13.49
CA LYS A 135 -28.64 -4.29 13.79
C LYS A 135 -27.80 -3.04 14.01
N GLU A 136 -26.48 -3.17 14.14
CA GLU A 136 -25.57 -2.03 14.13
C GLU A 136 -25.36 -1.45 12.73
N VAL A 137 -25.60 -2.25 11.69
CA VAL A 137 -25.25 -1.95 10.30
C VAL A 137 -26.35 -1.15 9.61
N GLN A 138 -26.04 0.09 9.24
CA GLN A 138 -26.88 0.89 8.36
C GLN A 138 -26.78 0.40 6.91
N THR A 139 -25.55 0.20 6.41
CA THR A 139 -25.29 -0.30 5.05
C THR A 139 -24.00 -1.12 5.06
N ALA A 140 -24.00 -2.27 4.39
CA ALA A 140 -22.75 -2.99 4.09
C ALA A 140 -22.66 -3.30 2.59
N ILE A 141 -21.46 -3.11 2.03
CA ILE A 141 -21.16 -3.22 0.60
C ILE A 141 -20.00 -4.20 0.44
N VAL A 142 -20.19 -5.22 -0.39
CA VAL A 142 -19.08 -6.06 -0.87
C VAL A 142 -18.43 -5.33 -2.03
N GLU A 143 -17.16 -4.99 -1.87
CA GLU A 143 -16.34 -4.27 -2.84
C GLU A 143 -15.83 -5.20 -3.95
N ALA A 144 -15.20 -4.62 -4.97
CA ALA A 144 -14.73 -5.36 -6.14
C ALA A 144 -13.57 -6.34 -5.87
N ASN A 145 -12.80 -6.09 -4.81
CA ASN A 145 -11.76 -6.99 -4.30
C ASN A 145 -12.34 -8.07 -3.37
N GLY A 146 -13.66 -8.07 -3.13
CA GLY A 146 -14.36 -9.01 -2.27
C GLY A 146 -14.40 -8.62 -0.81
N GLU A 147 -13.81 -7.48 -0.40
CA GLU A 147 -13.85 -7.00 0.98
C GLU A 147 -15.20 -6.36 1.34
N LEU A 148 -15.52 -6.31 2.64
CA LEU A 148 -16.74 -5.69 3.14
C LEU A 148 -16.46 -4.29 3.70
N SER A 149 -17.11 -3.29 3.11
CA SER A 149 -17.23 -1.94 3.65
C SER A 149 -18.49 -1.85 4.50
N ILE A 150 -18.40 -1.26 5.71
CA ILE A 150 -19.51 -1.16 6.65
C ILE A 150 -19.74 0.29 7.07
N LEU A 151 -20.98 0.73 6.96
CA LEU A 151 -21.49 1.93 7.60
C LEU A 151 -22.38 1.50 8.78
N LYS A 152 -21.97 1.81 10.01
CA LYS A 152 -22.81 1.62 11.20
C LYS A 152 -23.86 2.74 11.33
N HIS A 153 -24.97 2.45 11.99
CA HIS A 153 -25.92 3.49 12.43
C HIS A 153 -25.23 4.52 13.32
N ALA A 154 -25.64 5.79 13.25
CA ALA A 154 -25.02 6.91 13.97
C ALA A 154 -24.78 6.63 15.48
N ARG A 155 -25.74 6.00 16.16
CA ARG A 155 -25.63 5.63 17.59
C ARG A 155 -24.53 4.61 17.92
N HIS A 156 -24.02 3.88 16.93
CA HIS A 156 -22.95 2.89 17.07
C HIS A 156 -21.64 3.34 16.40
N GLN A 157 -21.60 4.56 15.85
CA GLN A 157 -20.36 5.12 15.31
C GLN A 157 -19.47 5.64 16.44
N THR A 158 -18.16 5.56 16.24
CA THR A 158 -17.18 6.15 17.16
C THR A 158 -17.36 7.65 17.22
N VAL A 159 -17.41 8.22 18.42
CA VAL A 159 -17.54 9.66 18.63
C VAL A 159 -16.32 10.38 18.04
N THR A 160 -16.57 11.38 17.19
CA THR A 160 -15.52 12.21 16.61
C THR A 160 -15.23 13.43 17.48
N ARG A 161 -14.08 14.09 17.26
CA ARG A 161 -13.76 15.38 17.93
C ARG A 161 -14.83 16.44 17.66
N GLN A 162 -15.43 16.41 16.48
CA GLN A 162 -16.50 17.34 16.08
C GLN A 162 -17.77 17.10 16.91
N ASP A 163 -18.15 15.86 17.18
CA ASP A 163 -19.31 15.53 18.03
C ASP A 163 -19.14 16.05 19.47
N MET A 164 -17.89 16.12 19.95
CA MET A 164 -17.54 16.66 21.27
C MET A 164 -17.31 18.18 21.27
N ASN A 165 -17.49 18.87 20.14
CA ASN A 165 -17.16 20.29 19.96
C ASN A 165 -15.71 20.64 20.35
N ILE A 166 -14.78 19.68 20.15
CA ILE A 166 -13.35 19.88 20.38
C ILE A 166 -12.77 20.55 19.13
N ILE A 167 -12.35 21.80 19.27
CA ILE A 167 -11.62 22.51 18.22
C ILE A 167 -10.26 21.83 18.06
N PRO A 168 -9.95 21.26 16.87
CA PRO A 168 -8.64 20.69 16.64
C PRO A 168 -7.61 21.81 16.62
N TYR A 169 -6.62 21.76 17.52
CA TYR A 169 -5.32 22.35 17.25
C TYR A 169 -4.75 21.60 16.04
N SER A 170 -4.30 22.34 15.03
CA SER A 170 -3.85 21.86 13.73
C SER A 170 -3.09 20.54 13.82
N SER A 171 -3.59 19.49 13.17
CA SER A 171 -2.83 18.27 12.93
C SER A 171 -2.09 18.42 11.60
N ASP A 172 -1.10 19.31 11.57
CA ASP A 172 -0.24 19.42 10.41
C ASP A 172 0.84 18.33 10.45
N ILE A 173 1.15 17.78 9.28
CA ILE A 173 2.17 16.75 9.15
C ILE A 173 3.55 17.33 9.53
N ALA A 174 4.27 16.64 10.41
CA ALA A 174 5.68 16.91 10.61
C ALA A 174 6.45 16.29 9.43
N LEU A 175 7.18 17.11 8.68
CA LEU A 175 7.96 16.65 7.54
C LEU A 175 9.44 16.54 7.92
N PRO A 176 10.14 15.49 7.45
CA PRO A 176 11.55 15.33 7.70
C PRO A 176 12.34 16.45 7.00
N ILE A 177 13.09 17.21 7.79
CA ILE A 177 14.00 18.25 7.31
C ILE A 177 15.45 17.78 7.27
N ILE A 178 15.82 16.78 8.09
CA ILE A 178 17.14 16.14 8.11
C ILE A 178 16.96 14.63 8.19
N ILE A 179 17.64 13.89 7.32
CA ILE A 179 17.74 12.43 7.38
C ILE A 179 19.22 12.08 7.27
N GLU A 180 19.76 11.39 8.28
CA GLU A 180 21.16 10.94 8.38
C GLU A 180 22.25 12.03 8.24
N GLY A 181 21.87 13.30 8.43
CA GLY A 181 22.75 14.47 8.29
C GLY A 181 22.45 15.32 7.05
N ASP A 182 21.66 14.80 6.10
CA ASP A 182 21.30 15.50 4.87
C ASP A 182 20.06 16.37 5.04
N ILE A 183 20.20 17.68 4.77
CA ILE A 183 19.10 18.65 4.83
C ILE A 183 18.27 18.61 3.54
N SER A 184 16.96 18.42 3.68
CA SER A 184 16.00 18.55 2.57
C SER A 184 15.64 20.01 2.28
N ARG A 185 16.24 20.59 1.24
CA ARG A 185 15.95 21.99 0.83
C ARG A 185 14.51 22.20 0.37
N GLU A 186 13.91 21.20 -0.26
CA GLU A 186 12.53 21.23 -0.73
C GLU A 186 11.55 21.40 0.44
N VAL A 187 11.74 20.60 1.50
CA VAL A 187 10.91 20.66 2.70
C VAL A 187 11.12 21.99 3.44
N LEU A 188 12.36 22.48 3.52
CA LEU A 188 12.62 23.80 4.12
C LEU A 188 11.94 24.94 3.34
N SER A 189 11.94 24.88 2.01
CA SER A 189 11.24 25.84 1.17
C SER A 189 9.72 25.80 1.40
N TYR A 190 9.15 24.62 1.63
CA TYR A 190 7.73 24.47 1.96
C TYR A 190 7.34 25.20 3.26
N PHE A 191 8.20 25.15 4.28
CA PHE A 191 8.00 25.89 5.54
C PHE A 191 8.48 27.35 5.51
N GLY A 192 9.03 27.82 4.38
CA GLY A 192 9.57 29.18 4.26
C GLY A 192 10.81 29.45 5.13
N VAL A 193 11.48 28.40 5.63
CA VAL A 193 12.67 28.52 6.48
C VAL A 193 13.94 28.24 5.69
N LYS A 194 15.06 28.80 6.13
CA LYS A 194 16.39 28.55 5.52
C LYS A 194 17.15 27.51 6.33
N ALA A 195 18.08 26.78 5.68
CA ALA A 195 18.97 25.84 6.34
C ALA A 195 19.74 26.44 7.54
N VAL A 196 20.05 27.74 7.47
CA VAL A 196 20.68 28.50 8.57
C VAL A 196 19.80 28.54 9.82
N TRP A 197 18.47 28.68 9.65
CA TRP A 197 17.54 28.68 10.77
C TRP A 197 17.53 27.32 11.48
N VAL A 198 17.50 26.22 10.72
CA VAL A 198 17.55 24.86 11.25
C VAL A 198 18.84 24.63 12.03
N ARG A 199 19.99 25.01 11.46
CA ARG A 199 21.29 24.90 12.15
C ARG A 199 21.30 25.69 13.46
N ARG A 200 20.72 26.88 13.49
CA ARG A 200 20.60 27.68 14.73
C ARG A 200 19.72 26.99 15.77
N GLN A 201 18.61 26.37 15.37
CA GLN A 201 17.75 25.63 16.30
C GLN A 201 18.47 24.40 16.86
N LEU A 202 19.20 23.66 16.03
CA LEU A 202 20.00 22.51 16.47
C LEU A 202 21.08 22.92 17.48
N VAL A 203 21.82 24.00 17.19
CA VAL A 203 22.85 24.54 18.10
C VAL A 203 22.24 25.02 19.41
N LYS A 204 21.06 25.65 19.38
CA LYS A 204 20.32 26.06 20.59
C LYS A 204 19.98 24.86 21.48
N ASN A 205 19.74 23.69 20.89
CA ASN A 205 19.46 22.44 21.59
C ASN A 205 20.72 21.59 21.86
N GLY A 206 21.93 22.17 21.74
CA GLY A 206 23.19 21.52 22.09
C GLY A 206 23.82 20.65 20.99
N VAL A 207 23.23 20.60 19.80
CA VAL A 207 23.74 19.84 18.65
C VAL A 207 24.75 20.68 17.88
N LYS A 208 26.02 20.22 17.83
CA LYS A 208 27.13 20.99 17.24
C LYS A 208 27.33 20.71 15.76
N ASP A 209 27.31 19.43 15.38
CA ASP A 209 27.38 19.02 13.97
C ASP A 209 26.02 18.49 13.52
N ILE A 210 25.65 18.86 12.30
CA ILE A 210 24.45 18.33 11.66
C ILE A 210 24.61 16.85 11.30
N ASN A 211 25.84 16.39 11.09
CA ASN A 211 26.12 14.98 10.80
C ASN A 211 25.80 14.07 11.99
N ASP A 212 25.71 14.62 13.19
CA ASP A 212 25.30 13.89 14.40
C ASP A 212 23.78 13.66 14.45
N VAL A 213 23.00 14.37 13.62
CA VAL A 213 21.55 14.23 13.54
C VAL A 213 21.21 13.00 12.70
N PHE A 214 20.57 12.02 13.31
CA PHE A 214 20.01 10.87 12.60
C PHE A 214 18.69 11.24 11.90
N TYR A 215 17.83 11.99 12.59
CA TYR A 215 16.54 12.44 12.09
C TYR A 215 16.20 13.81 12.65
N ALA A 216 15.61 14.68 11.83
CA ALA A 216 14.88 15.83 12.34
C ALA A 216 13.66 16.13 11.47
N SER A 217 12.57 16.54 12.12
CA SER A 217 11.31 16.93 11.49
C SER A 217 10.83 18.29 11.97
N LEU A 218 10.04 18.94 11.13
CA LEU A 218 9.42 20.23 11.41
C LEU A 218 7.92 20.15 11.10
N ASN A 219 7.07 20.65 11.99
CA ASN A 219 5.65 20.88 11.73
C ASN A 219 5.39 22.35 11.29
N ARG A 220 4.14 22.71 10.99
CA ARG A 220 3.81 24.08 10.54
C ARG A 220 3.98 25.13 11.63
N GLU A 221 3.92 24.71 12.89
CA GLU A 221 4.19 25.53 14.07
C GLU A 221 5.69 25.81 14.27
N LEU A 222 6.54 25.28 13.38
CA LEU A 222 8.01 25.36 13.44
C LEU A 222 8.61 24.69 14.68
N GLU A 223 7.91 23.71 15.24
CA GLU A 223 8.43 22.86 16.32
C GLU A 223 9.39 21.83 15.72
N LEU A 224 10.64 21.91 16.16
CA LEU A 224 11.71 21.01 15.75
C LEU A 224 11.73 19.79 16.67
N HIS A 225 11.53 18.60 16.09
CA HIS A 225 11.84 17.33 16.74
C HIS A 225 13.08 16.73 16.09
N TYR A 226 14.02 16.19 16.87
CA TYR A 226 15.23 15.57 16.34
C TYR A 226 15.68 14.38 17.18
N THR A 227 16.50 13.53 16.57
CA THR A 227 17.12 12.34 17.17
C THR A 227 18.58 12.30 16.72
N LEU A 228 19.50 12.06 17.65
CA LEU A 228 20.93 11.99 17.38
C LEU A 228 21.39 10.55 17.12
N LYS A 229 22.46 10.39 16.33
CA LYS A 229 23.10 9.08 16.11
C LYS A 229 23.67 8.48 17.40
N SER A 230 24.02 9.33 18.36
CA SER A 230 24.58 8.95 19.66
C SER A 230 23.52 8.70 20.74
N GLU A 231 22.24 8.94 20.46
CA GLU A 231 21.18 8.59 21.41
C GLU A 231 21.08 7.07 21.48
N VAL A 232 21.66 6.52 22.54
CA VAL A 232 21.53 5.12 22.91
C VAL A 232 20.10 4.92 23.41
N GLU A 233 19.40 3.92 22.85
CA GLU A 233 18.08 3.49 23.28
C GLU A 233 17.96 3.56 24.81
N HIS A 234 16.96 4.30 25.30
CA HIS A 234 16.42 3.97 26.62
C HIS A 234 16.01 2.51 26.52
N THR A 235 16.76 1.62 27.18
CA THR A 235 16.65 0.16 27.09
C THR A 235 15.19 -0.25 27.06
N ILE A 236 14.65 -0.48 25.87
CA ILE A 236 13.32 -1.04 25.71
C ILE A 236 13.52 -2.49 26.15
N PRO A 237 12.89 -2.96 27.24
CA PRO A 237 13.03 -4.36 27.63
C PRO A 237 12.61 -5.22 26.45
N PRO A 238 13.33 -6.33 26.16
CA PRO A 238 12.96 -7.20 25.05
C PRO A 238 11.51 -7.63 25.25
N VAL A 239 10.68 -7.36 24.24
CA VAL A 239 9.29 -7.83 24.22
C VAL A 239 9.37 -9.35 24.09
N GLN A 240 9.16 -10.06 25.21
CA GLN A 240 9.07 -11.51 25.19
C GLN A 240 7.69 -11.90 24.67
N HIS A 241 7.66 -12.70 23.61
CA HIS A 241 6.47 -13.39 23.13
C HIS A 241 6.20 -14.65 23.93
#